data_AF-A0A811PWK2-F1
#
_entry.id   AF-A0A811PWK2-F1
#
_cell.length_a   1.000
_cell.length_b   1.000
_cell.length_c   1.000
_cell.angle_alpha   90.00
_cell.angle_beta   90.00
_cell.angle_gamma   90.00
#
_symmetry.space_group_name_H-M   'P 1'
#
loop_
_entity.id
_entity.type
_entity.pdbx_description
1 polymer ?
#
loop_
_entity_poly.entity_id
_entity_poly.type
_entity_poly.pdbx_seq_one_letter_code
_entity_poly.pdbx_strand_id
1 'polypeptide(L)'
;MQQSCAANLACLPGFDMASLFLPQIQNDPMYDFSSFDMVDLDPYPYSCNGSVTTTTVSSVSAAAADNHQERRGNDERKKRRLASNRESARRSRVRKQRRLDELSLQVAELLGTNQRLLVELNHVIAKHAAVARENSKLREEAAGLQRRLSEMEVEVGEAEAAAGTPEVA
;
A
#
# COMPACT_ATOMS: atom_id res chain seq x y z
N MET A 1 -41.62 17.84 -5.77
CA MET A 1 -40.73 17.61 -4.62
C MET A 1 -39.74 16.53 -4.99
N GLN A 2 -38.47 16.76 -4.70
CA GLN A 2 -37.31 16.11 -5.32
C GLN A 2 -37.26 14.60 -5.05
N GLN A 3 -37.08 13.83 -6.13
CA GLN A 3 -36.72 12.42 -6.08
C GLN A 3 -35.30 12.34 -5.54
N SER A 4 -35.17 11.84 -4.31
CA SER A 4 -33.89 11.59 -3.65
C SER A 4 -33.24 10.33 -4.22
N CYS A 5 -32.68 10.44 -5.42
CA CYS A 5 -31.88 9.39 -6.06
C CYS A 5 -30.47 9.36 -5.46
N ALA A 6 -30.36 8.94 -4.20
CA ALA A 6 -29.09 8.56 -3.59
C ALA A 6 -29.17 7.07 -3.24
N ALA A 7 -29.12 6.22 -4.26
CA ALA A 7 -28.89 4.81 -4.05
C ALA A 7 -27.46 4.64 -3.50
N ASN A 8 -27.35 4.41 -2.19
CA ASN A 8 -26.11 3.96 -1.57
C ASN A 8 -25.68 2.66 -2.26
N LEU A 9 -24.61 2.70 -3.06
CA LEU A 9 -24.04 1.52 -3.73
C LEU A 9 -23.74 0.37 -2.74
N ALA A 10 -23.61 0.67 -1.44
CA ALA A 10 -23.40 -0.28 -0.37
C ALA A 10 -24.63 -1.15 0.00
N CYS A 11 -25.78 -0.96 -0.66
CA CYS A 11 -27.04 -1.67 -0.35
C CYS A 11 -27.63 -2.42 -1.56
N LEU A 12 -26.85 -2.67 -2.61
CA LEU A 12 -27.28 -3.52 -3.72
C LEU A 12 -27.21 -5.00 -3.30
N PRO A 13 -28.30 -5.79 -3.44
CA PRO A 13 -28.25 -7.22 -3.21
C PRO A 13 -27.34 -7.85 -4.28
N GLY A 14 -26.15 -8.30 -3.86
CA GLY A 14 -25.15 -8.91 -4.75
C GLY A 14 -23.84 -8.13 -4.91
N PHE A 15 -23.68 -6.94 -4.30
CA PHE A 15 -22.38 -6.24 -4.31
C PHE A 15 -21.54 -6.71 -3.11
N ASP A 16 -20.80 -7.81 -3.30
CA ASP A 16 -19.88 -8.32 -2.29
C ASP A 16 -18.60 -7.47 -2.23
N MET A 17 -18.62 -6.40 -1.43
CA MET A 17 -17.43 -5.60 -1.14
C MET A 17 -16.30 -6.43 -0.51
N ALA A 18 -16.59 -7.58 0.10
CA ALA A 18 -15.55 -8.47 0.59
C ALA A 18 -14.71 -9.04 -0.56
N SER A 19 -15.32 -9.31 -1.72
CA SER A 19 -14.61 -9.85 -2.90
C SER A 19 -13.62 -8.88 -3.55
N LEU A 20 -13.78 -7.55 -3.34
CA LEU A 20 -12.86 -6.53 -3.86
C LEU A 20 -11.59 -6.39 -3.01
N PHE A 21 -11.65 -6.81 -1.75
CA PHE A 21 -10.59 -6.60 -0.76
C PHE A 21 -10.14 -7.88 -0.06
N LEU A 22 -10.67 -9.05 -0.44
CA LEU A 22 -10.05 -10.33 -0.11
C LEU A 22 -8.66 -10.31 -0.76
N PRO A 23 -7.55 -10.27 0.02
CA PRO A 23 -6.30 -10.67 -0.57
C PRO A 23 -6.51 -12.14 -0.92
N GLN A 24 -6.36 -12.48 -2.20
CA GLN A 24 -5.91 -13.82 -2.55
C GLN A 24 -4.84 -14.18 -1.54
N ILE A 25 -5.08 -15.23 -0.76
CA ILE A 25 -4.06 -15.86 0.08
C ILE A 25 -3.13 -16.60 -0.89
N GLN A 26 -2.49 -15.85 -1.77
CA GLN A 26 -1.15 -16.10 -2.24
C GLN A 26 -0.31 -15.25 -1.28
N ASN A 27 0.34 -15.78 -0.24
CA ASN A 27 1.26 -16.92 -0.27
C ASN A 27 2.05 -17.03 -1.59
N ASP A 28 2.15 -15.95 -2.36
CA ASP A 28 3.33 -15.78 -3.20
C ASP A 28 4.47 -15.50 -2.21
N PRO A 29 5.61 -16.17 -2.34
CA PRO A 29 6.76 -15.86 -1.51
C PRO A 29 7.06 -14.38 -1.74
N MET A 30 6.73 -13.58 -0.72
CA MET A 30 7.03 -12.16 -0.65
C MET A 30 8.50 -12.05 -1.01
N TYR A 31 8.79 -11.37 -2.14
CA TYR A 31 10.15 -11.14 -2.60
C TYR A 31 10.96 -10.67 -1.40
N ASP A 32 11.77 -11.58 -0.88
CA ASP A 32 12.63 -11.34 0.25
C ASP A 32 13.73 -10.41 -0.22
N PHE A 33 13.46 -9.10 -0.18
CA PHE A 33 14.43 -8.07 -0.50
C PHE A 33 15.54 -8.01 0.57
N SER A 34 15.50 -8.89 1.57
CA SER A 34 16.52 -9.06 2.62
C SER A 34 17.64 -10.03 2.23
N SER A 35 17.49 -10.85 1.18
CA SER A 35 18.58 -11.71 0.70
C SER A 35 19.34 -11.02 -0.43
N PHE A 36 20.15 -10.03 -0.05
CA PHE A 36 21.46 -9.85 -0.70
C PHE A 36 22.42 -10.83 -0.02
N ASP A 37 22.15 -12.13 -0.10
CA ASP A 37 23.19 -13.13 0.15
C ASP A 37 24.18 -13.04 -1.00
N MET A 38 25.29 -12.38 -0.72
CA MET A 38 26.50 -12.39 -1.53
C MET A 38 27.17 -13.76 -1.37
N VAL A 39 26.51 -14.84 -1.83
CA VAL A 39 27.12 -16.17 -1.90
C VAL A 39 26.54 -16.90 -3.12
N ASP A 40 27.45 -17.24 -4.04
CA ASP A 40 27.28 -18.12 -5.21
C ASP A 40 26.35 -17.63 -6.35
N LEU A 41 26.84 -16.64 -7.10
CA LEU A 41 26.47 -16.51 -8.51
C LEU A 41 27.47 -17.32 -9.35
N ASP A 42 26.99 -18.44 -9.91
CA ASP A 42 27.67 -19.15 -11.00
C ASP A 42 28.05 -18.19 -12.15
N PRO A 43 29.16 -18.45 -12.87
CA PRO A 43 29.74 -17.48 -13.81
C PRO A 43 28.92 -17.38 -15.12
N TYR A 44 28.01 -16.41 -15.22
CA TYR A 44 27.48 -15.99 -16.53
C TYR A 44 28.36 -14.90 -17.15
N PRO A 45 28.88 -15.08 -18.37
CA PRO A 45 29.83 -14.15 -18.97
C PRO A 45 29.06 -12.98 -19.62
N TYR A 46 28.76 -11.94 -18.83
CA TYR A 46 28.46 -10.65 -19.43
C TYR A 46 29.78 -10.01 -19.89
N SER A 47 29.97 -10.03 -21.21
CA SER A 47 31.06 -9.36 -21.91
C SER A 47 30.96 -7.85 -21.70
N CYS A 48 31.78 -7.33 -20.79
CA CYS A 48 32.03 -5.90 -20.66
C CYS A 48 33.20 -5.53 -21.58
N ASN A 49 32.94 -5.39 -22.88
CA ASN A 49 33.85 -4.67 -23.77
C ASN A 49 33.80 -3.18 -23.42
N GLY A 50 34.62 -2.80 -22.45
CA GLY A 50 34.86 -1.43 -22.02
C GLY A 50 36.31 -1.23 -21.65
N SER A 51 37.22 -1.79 -22.44
CA SER A 51 38.64 -1.43 -22.39
C SER A 51 38.78 0.00 -22.90
N VAL A 52 38.65 0.97 -22.00
CA VAL A 52 39.37 2.24 -22.17
C VAL A 52 40.69 2.06 -21.45
N THR A 53 41.64 1.42 -22.13
CA THR A 53 43.06 1.66 -21.86
C THR A 53 43.30 3.14 -22.15
N THR A 54 43.23 3.98 -21.13
CA THR A 54 43.96 5.25 -21.16
C THR A 54 45.43 4.87 -21.07
N THR A 55 46.01 4.57 -22.22
CA THR A 55 47.45 4.53 -22.44
C THR A 55 47.95 5.93 -22.15
N THR A 56 48.30 6.17 -20.89
CA THR A 56 49.13 7.31 -20.54
C THR A 56 50.52 6.97 -21.06
N VAL A 57 50.80 7.44 -22.28
CA VAL A 57 52.14 7.47 -22.84
C VAL A 57 53.02 8.24 -21.86
N SER A 58 53.73 7.50 -21.01
CA SER A 58 54.80 8.06 -20.21
C SER A 58 55.95 8.32 -21.17
N SER A 59 56.04 9.56 -21.64
CA SER A 59 57.21 10.10 -22.33
C SER A 59 58.40 10.00 -21.38
N VAL A 60 59.33 9.11 -21.71
CA VAL A 60 60.64 9.02 -21.06
C VAL A 60 61.48 10.23 -21.47
N SER A 61 61.39 11.31 -20.71
CA SER A 61 62.34 12.41 -20.78
C SER A 61 63.54 12.08 -19.88
N ALA A 62 64.65 11.72 -20.52
CA ALA A 62 65.96 11.62 -19.89
C ALA A 62 66.45 13.02 -19.49
N ALA A 63 66.30 13.36 -18.21
CA ALA A 63 67.03 14.44 -17.54
C ALA A 63 67.36 13.96 -16.12
N ALA A 64 68.42 13.18 -16.02
CA ALA A 64 68.94 12.65 -14.77
C ALA A 64 69.86 13.67 -14.10
N ALA A 65 69.28 14.72 -13.52
CA ALA A 65 69.88 15.51 -12.44
C ALA A 65 68.81 16.46 -11.89
N ASP A 66 68.51 16.34 -10.59
CA ASP A 66 67.64 17.23 -9.79
C ASP A 66 66.11 17.00 -9.80
N ASN A 67 65.65 15.74 -9.71
CA ASN A 67 64.21 15.43 -9.66
C ASN A 67 63.79 14.45 -8.54
N HIS A 68 64.65 14.23 -7.54
CA HIS A 68 64.34 13.34 -6.42
C HIS A 68 63.35 13.96 -5.42
N GLN A 69 63.41 15.28 -5.24
CA GLN A 69 62.52 16.00 -4.32
C GLN A 69 61.10 16.09 -4.87
N GLU A 70 60.94 16.33 -6.17
CA GLU A 70 59.63 16.35 -6.85
C GLU A 70 58.95 14.97 -6.86
N ARG A 71 59.70 13.89 -7.11
CA ARG A 71 59.19 12.52 -7.01
C ARG A 71 58.71 12.18 -5.60
N ARG A 72 59.47 12.52 -4.55
CA ARG A 72 59.07 12.31 -3.15
C ARG A 72 57.80 13.09 -2.80
N GLY A 73 57.70 14.37 -3.20
CA GLY A 73 56.49 15.18 -3.00
C GLY A 73 55.26 14.60 -3.70
N ASN A 74 55.43 14.08 -4.92
CA ASN A 74 54.36 13.41 -5.67
C ASN A 74 53.89 12.10 -5.01
N ASP A 75 54.82 11.30 -4.47
CA ASP A 75 54.49 10.07 -3.76
C ASP A 75 53.75 10.35 -2.43
N GLU A 76 54.17 11.36 -1.68
CA GLU A 76 53.46 11.81 -0.49
C GLU A 76 52.06 12.32 -0.82
N ARG A 77 51.92 13.11 -1.88
CA ARG A 77 50.61 13.59 -2.36
C ARG A 77 49.71 12.42 -2.78
N LYS A 78 50.26 11.41 -3.46
CA LYS A 78 49.54 10.19 -3.83
C LYS A 78 49.08 9.41 -2.60
N LYS A 79 49.94 9.23 -1.60
CA LYS A 79 49.59 8.58 -0.31
C LYS A 79 48.45 9.32 0.39
N ARG A 80 48.52 10.66 0.50
CA ARG A 80 47.45 11.48 1.09
C ARG A 80 46.14 11.36 0.31
N ARG A 81 46.18 11.37 -1.03
CA ARG A 81 45.00 11.20 -1.88
C ARG A 81 44.35 9.82 -1.72
N LEU A 82 45.15 8.76 -1.64
CA LEU A 82 44.64 7.40 -1.43
C LEU A 82 43.98 7.25 -0.06
N ALA A 83 44.59 7.80 1.00
CA ALA A 83 43.99 7.79 2.34
C ALA A 83 42.66 8.58 2.37
N SER A 84 42.64 9.78 1.78
CA SER A 84 41.44 10.61 1.70
C SER A 84 40.33 9.96 0.86
N ASN A 85 40.69 9.37 -0.30
CA ASN A 85 39.73 8.66 -1.15
C ASN A 85 39.17 7.40 -0.46
N ARG A 86 40.02 6.67 0.26
CA ARG A 86 39.57 5.52 1.06
C ARG A 86 38.54 5.95 2.09
N GLU A 87 38.80 7.02 2.82
CA GLU A 87 37.86 7.53 3.82
C GLU A 87 36.59 8.10 3.17
N SER A 88 36.69 8.81 2.05
CA SER A 88 35.52 9.34 1.35
C SER A 88 34.64 8.24 0.74
N ALA A 89 35.25 7.18 0.20
CA ALA A 89 34.54 5.99 -0.25
C ALA A 89 33.83 5.28 0.92
N ARG A 90 34.50 5.12 2.06
CA ARG A 90 33.90 4.57 3.29
C ARG A 90 32.70 5.40 3.73
N ARG A 91 32.85 6.72 3.84
CA ARG A 91 31.75 7.64 4.20
C ARG A 91 30.60 7.61 3.20
N SER A 92 30.90 7.49 1.90
CA SER A 92 29.89 7.35 0.85
C SER A 92 29.08 6.06 1.04
N ARG A 93 29.76 4.93 1.26
CA ARG A 93 29.10 3.63 1.52
C ARG A 93 28.22 3.70 2.76
N VAL A 94 28.72 4.24 3.88
CA VAL A 94 27.93 4.38 5.12
C VAL A 94 26.70 5.28 4.91
N ARG A 95 26.83 6.40 4.18
CA ARG A 95 25.68 7.27 3.88
C ARG A 95 24.62 6.55 3.03
N LYS A 96 25.05 5.81 2.02
CA LYS A 96 24.13 5.03 1.17
C LYS A 96 23.46 3.91 1.96
N GLN A 97 24.20 3.20 2.82
CA GLN A 97 23.63 2.17 3.68
C GLN A 97 22.54 2.72 4.59
N ARG A 98 22.81 3.83 5.30
CA ARG A 98 21.81 4.50 6.14
C ARG A 98 20.55 4.87 5.37
N ARG A 99 20.69 5.31 4.11
CA ARG A 99 19.53 5.63 3.26
C ARG A 99 18.73 4.39 2.88
N LEU A 100 19.40 3.27 2.62
CA LEU A 100 18.71 1.99 2.38
C LEU A 100 18.00 1.54 3.65
N ASP A 101 18.66 1.58 4.80
CA ASP A 101 18.07 1.20 6.09
C ASP A 101 16.83 2.06 6.41
N GLU A 102 16.91 3.39 6.20
CA GLU A 102 15.78 4.31 6.37
C GLU A 102 14.60 3.95 5.46
N LEU A 103 14.86 3.65 4.18
CA LEU A 103 13.81 3.26 3.24
C LEU A 103 13.21 1.90 3.58
N SER A 104 14.02 0.93 4.00
CA SER A 104 13.55 -0.39 4.45
C SER A 104 12.65 -0.28 5.67
N LEU A 105 12.98 0.59 6.63
CA LEU A 105 12.13 0.87 7.79
C LEU A 105 10.79 1.50 7.37
N GLN A 106 10.82 2.48 6.46
CA GLN A 106 9.59 3.09 5.94
C GLN A 106 8.68 2.07 5.23
N VAL A 107 9.25 1.17 4.43
CA VAL A 107 8.48 0.10 3.77
C VAL A 107 7.85 -0.83 4.80
N ALA A 108 8.61 -1.27 5.81
CA ALA A 108 8.09 -2.12 6.87
C ALA A 108 6.94 -1.45 7.65
N GLU A 109 7.06 -0.16 7.95
CA GLU A 109 6.00 0.63 8.60
C GLU A 109 4.75 0.73 7.70
N LEU A 110 4.92 1.03 6.42
CA LEU A 110 3.83 1.12 5.46
C LEU A 110 3.10 -0.23 5.30
N LEU A 111 3.83 -1.34 5.25
CA LEU A 111 3.23 -2.67 5.21
C LEU A 111 2.45 -2.97 6.48
N GLY A 112 3.02 -2.69 7.66
CA GLY A 112 2.34 -2.89 8.94
C GLY A 112 1.11 -1.99 9.14
N THR A 113 1.15 -0.74 8.67
CA THR A 113 -0.02 0.15 8.67
C THR A 113 -1.09 -0.32 7.69
N ASN A 114 -0.70 -0.72 6.48
CA ASN A 114 -1.64 -1.25 5.49
C ASN A 114 -2.39 -2.49 6.00
N GLN A 115 -1.66 -3.45 6.59
CA GLN A 115 -2.27 -4.65 7.19
C GLN A 115 -3.27 -4.29 8.31
N ARG A 116 -2.92 -3.36 9.20
CA ARG A 116 -3.85 -2.89 10.25
C ARG A 116 -5.11 -2.25 9.67
N LEU A 117 -4.96 -1.38 8.67
CA LEU A 117 -6.08 -0.73 7.99
C LEU A 117 -7.00 -1.74 7.29
N LEU A 118 -6.45 -2.79 6.68
CA LEU A 118 -7.25 -3.85 6.08
C LEU A 118 -8.09 -4.61 7.13
N VAL A 119 -7.52 -4.91 8.29
CA VAL A 119 -8.26 -5.54 9.40
C VAL A 119 -9.38 -4.63 9.90
N GLU A 120 -9.09 -3.35 10.11
CA GLU A 120 -10.10 -2.37 10.53
C GLU A 120 -11.22 -2.20 9.50
N LEU A 121 -10.86 -2.13 8.22
CA LEU A 121 -11.82 -2.04 7.12
C LEU A 121 -12.76 -3.25 7.11
N ASN A 122 -12.21 -4.47 7.21
CA ASN A 122 -13.01 -5.69 7.25
C ASN A 122 -13.96 -5.71 8.45
N HIS A 123 -13.53 -5.23 9.62
CA HIS A 123 -14.37 -5.11 10.80
C HIS A 123 -15.53 -4.12 10.59
N VAL A 124 -15.24 -2.96 9.98
CA VAL A 124 -16.27 -1.95 9.66
C VAL A 124 -17.27 -2.50 8.65
N ILE A 125 -16.81 -3.21 7.60
CA ILE A 125 -17.67 -3.85 6.61
C ILE A 125 -18.60 -4.87 7.29
N ALA A 126 -18.07 -5.73 8.17
CA ALA A 126 -18.87 -6.73 8.88
C ALA A 126 -19.94 -6.09 9.78
N LYS A 127 -19.57 -5.04 10.53
CA LYS A 127 -20.51 -4.26 11.35
C LYS A 127 -21.58 -3.59 10.51
N HIS A 128 -21.20 -2.96 9.41
CA HIS A 128 -22.15 -2.31 8.50
C HIS A 128 -23.15 -3.32 7.94
N ALA A 129 -22.69 -4.49 7.51
CA ALA A 129 -23.57 -5.56 7.02
C ALA A 129 -24.55 -6.04 8.11
N ALA A 130 -24.12 -6.12 9.37
CA ALA A 130 -24.99 -6.46 10.48
C ALA A 130 -26.10 -5.43 10.70
N VAL A 131 -25.73 -4.13 10.73
CA VAL A 131 -26.67 -3.02 10.88
C VAL A 131 -27.64 -2.95 9.70
N ALA A 132 -27.17 -3.13 8.47
CA ALA A 132 -28.01 -3.11 7.27
C ALA A 132 -29.09 -4.21 7.32
N ARG A 133 -28.73 -5.41 7.79
CA ARG A 133 -29.66 -6.53 7.95
C ARG A 133 -30.73 -6.25 9.00
N GLU A 134 -30.31 -5.74 10.17
CA GLU A 134 -31.23 -5.33 11.23
C GLU A 134 -32.18 -4.24 10.75
N ASN A 135 -31.67 -3.27 9.99
CA ASN A 135 -32.48 -2.20 9.45
C ASN A 135 -33.51 -2.70 8.43
N SER A 136 -33.17 -3.69 7.58
CA SER A 136 -34.13 -4.36 6.70
C SER A 136 -35.24 -5.03 7.51
N LYS A 137 -34.87 -5.79 8.54
CA LYS A 137 -35.82 -6.47 9.43
C LYS A 137 -36.79 -5.49 10.08
N LEU A 138 -36.27 -4.38 10.63
CA LEU A 138 -37.11 -3.35 11.25
C LEU A 138 -38.04 -2.67 10.25
N ARG A 139 -37.60 -2.46 8.99
CA ARG A 139 -38.47 -1.93 7.93
C ARG A 139 -39.59 -2.89 7.56
N GLU A 140 -39.29 -4.19 7.49
CA GLU A 140 -40.29 -5.24 7.23
C GLU A 140 -41.31 -5.32 8.36
N GLU A 141 -40.86 -5.30 9.62
CA GLU A 141 -41.73 -5.26 10.80
C GLU A 141 -42.61 -4.01 10.81
N ALA A 142 -42.04 -2.84 10.54
CA ALA A 142 -42.78 -1.59 10.46
C ALA A 142 -43.84 -1.61 9.34
N ALA A 143 -43.50 -2.11 8.15
CA ALA A 143 -44.44 -2.26 7.05
C ALA A 143 -45.55 -3.28 7.36
N GLY A 144 -45.25 -4.32 8.13
CA GLY A 144 -46.25 -5.27 8.65
C GLY A 144 -47.22 -4.62 9.63
N LEU A 145 -46.72 -3.82 10.57
CA LEU A 145 -47.55 -3.09 11.52
C LEU A 145 -48.42 -2.02 10.83
N GLN A 146 -47.88 -1.30 9.86
CA GLN A 146 -48.64 -0.33 9.06
C GLN A 146 -49.80 -0.98 8.31
N ARG A 147 -49.57 -2.14 7.67
CA ARG A 147 -50.65 -2.89 7.01
C ARG A 147 -51.76 -3.27 7.96
N ARG A 148 -51.42 -3.81 9.14
CA ARG A 148 -52.39 -4.20 10.17
C ARG A 148 -53.21 -3.01 10.70
N LEU A 149 -52.56 -1.85 10.87
CA LEU A 149 -53.26 -0.62 11.26
C LEU A 149 -54.26 -0.18 10.19
N SER A 150 -53.85 -0.17 8.92
CA SER A 150 -54.74 0.18 7.81
C SER A 150 -55.90 -0.81 7.65
N GLU A 151 -55.67 -2.12 7.84
CA GLU A 151 -56.73 -3.13 7.86
C GLU A 151 -57.77 -2.85 8.96
N MET A 152 -57.32 -2.52 10.18
CA MET A 152 -58.22 -2.15 11.28
C MET A 152 -58.98 -0.85 11.02
N GLU A 153 -58.34 0.17 10.44
CA GLU A 153 -58.99 1.44 10.10
C GLU A 153 -60.11 1.25 9.06
N VAL A 154 -59.94 0.32 8.11
CA VAL A 154 -60.96 -0.03 7.12
C VAL A 154 -62.14 -0.75 7.77
N GLU A 155 -61.89 -1.74 8.65
CA GLU A 155 -62.97 -2.45 9.34
C GLU A 155 -63.82 -1.51 10.24
N VAL A 156 -63.19 -0.53 10.88
CA VAL A 156 -63.90 0.48 11.69
C VAL A 156 -64.79 1.38 10.82
N GLY A 157 -64.32 1.76 9.62
CA GLY A 157 -65.11 2.56 8.67
C GLY A 157 -66.32 1.81 8.10
N GLU A 158 -66.20 0.50 7.86
CA GLU A 158 -67.31 -0.34 7.39
C GLU A 158 -68.37 -0.57 8.49
N ALA A 159 -67.94 -0.70 9.75
CA ALA A 159 -68.84 -0.81 10.90
C ALA A 159 -69.66 0.47 11.17
N GLU A 160 -69.07 1.66 10.99
CA GLU A 160 -69.80 2.92 11.08
C GLU A 160 -70.78 3.12 9.91
N ALA A 161 -70.41 2.71 8.69
CA ALA A 161 -71.30 2.79 7.52
C ALA A 161 -72.52 1.86 7.63
N ALA A 162 -72.37 0.71 8.29
CA ALA A 162 -73.47 -0.24 8.53
C ALA A 162 -74.42 0.20 9.67
N ALA A 163 -73.96 1.02 10.61
CA ALA A 163 -74.78 1.56 11.70
C ALA A 163 -75.64 2.79 11.30
N GLY A 164 -75.42 3.33 10.10
CA GLY A 164 -75.99 4.61 9.64
C GLY A 164 -77.30 4.54 8.85
N THR A 165 -78.06 3.44 8.84
CA THR A 165 -79.41 3.43 8.22
C THR A 165 -80.47 3.85 9.24
N PRO A 166 -81.00 5.10 9.20
CA PRO A 166 -82.17 5.45 10.00
C PRO A 166 -83.37 4.71 9.43
N GLU A 167 -83.92 3.83 10.26
CA GLU A 167 -85.26 3.27 10.14
C GLU A 167 -86.26 4.44 10.15
N VAL A 168 -86.82 4.79 8.97
CA VAL A 168 -87.89 5.79 8.85
C VAL A 168 -89.22 5.07 8.70
N ALA A 169 -90.09 5.29 9.69
CA ALA A 169 -91.47 4.83 9.81
C ALA A 169 -92.43 5.53 8.84
#